data_AF-A0A9J6GG55-F1
#
_entry.id   AF-A0A9J6GG55-F1
#
_cell.length_a   1.000
_cell.length_b   1.000
_cell.length_c   1.000
_cell.angle_alpha   90.00
_cell.angle_beta   90.00
_cell.angle_gamma   90.00
#
_symmetry.space_group_name_H-M   'P 1'
#
loop_
_entity.id
_entity.type
_entity.pdbx_description
1 polymer ?
#
loop_
_entity_poly.entity_id
_entity_poly.type
_entity_poly.pdbx_seq_one_letter_code
_entity_poly.pdbx_strand_id
1 'polypeptide(L)'
;MLRSPFGSVYTYTLRLRCSQLYLLRKLMQGDELNAKAPLSDNFRPTLPVNQRLVRTNIDFKWKQVGASSAVSPLESLELGALSAILRLFKRAN
;
A
#
# COMPACT_ATOMS: atom_id res chain seq x y z
N MET A 1 23.94 5.05 6.41
CA MET A 1 22.55 4.97 5.91
C MET A 1 22.13 3.50 5.97
N LEU A 2 21.53 3.04 7.08
CA LEU A 2 21.16 1.63 7.27
C LEU A 2 19.94 1.29 6.41
N ARG A 3 20.13 0.60 5.29
CA ARG A 3 19.03 -0.06 4.60
C ARG A 3 18.70 -1.34 5.35
N SER A 4 17.44 -1.51 5.74
CA SER A 4 16.92 -2.81 6.18
C SER A 4 17.27 -3.88 5.12
N PRO A 5 17.80 -5.04 5.51
CA PRO A 5 18.05 -6.14 4.59
C PRO A 5 16.76 -6.75 4.02
N PHE A 6 15.60 -6.44 4.61
CA PHE A 6 14.29 -6.95 4.19
C PHE A 6 13.36 -5.82 3.74
N GLY A 7 12.77 -5.97 2.55
CA GLY A 7 11.71 -5.09 2.08
C GLY A 7 10.39 -5.40 2.80
N SER A 8 9.78 -4.40 3.42
CA SER A 8 8.43 -4.49 3.97
C SER A 8 7.47 -3.71 3.07
N VAL A 9 6.29 -4.29 2.80
CA VAL A 9 5.24 -3.67 1.98
C VAL A 9 3.94 -3.69 2.77
N TYR A 10 3.29 -2.54 2.86
CA TYR A 10 2.01 -2.38 3.55
C TYR A 10 0.84 -2.62 2.60
N THR A 11 -0.28 -3.12 3.13
CA THR A 11 -1.49 -3.41 2.35
C THR A 11 -2.46 -2.24 2.24
N TYR A 12 -2.28 -1.18 3.03
CA TYR A 12 -3.07 0.04 2.94
C TYR A 12 -2.49 0.98 1.89
N THR A 13 -3.38 1.65 1.15
CA THR A 13 -3.00 2.69 0.18
C THR A 13 -3.25 4.07 0.77
N LEU A 14 -2.29 4.97 0.63
CA LEU A 14 -2.48 6.38 0.96
C LEU A 14 -3.17 7.11 -0.21
N ARG A 15 -4.16 7.95 0.10
CA ARG A 15 -4.88 8.75 -0.89
C ARG A 15 -4.27 10.14 -1.00
N LEU A 16 -3.94 10.57 -2.21
CA LEU A 16 -3.43 11.90 -2.53
C LEU A 16 -4.46 12.67 -3.37
N ARG A 17 -4.47 14.01 -3.27
CA ARG A 17 -5.30 14.84 -4.15
C ARG A 17 -4.72 14.86 -5.57
N CYS A 18 -5.58 15.02 -6.58
CA CYS A 18 -5.17 15.07 -7.99
C CYS A 18 -4.12 16.16 -8.27
N SER A 19 -4.22 17.32 -7.61
CA SER A 19 -3.25 18.42 -7.75
C SER A 19 -1.86 18.04 -7.25
N GLN A 20 -1.77 17.31 -6.14
CA GLN A 20 -0.49 16.84 -5.59
C GLN A 20 0.15 15.83 -6.55
N LEU A 21 -0.65 14.91 -7.09
CA LEU A 21 -0.16 13.94 -8.08
C LEU A 21 0.27 14.60 -9.39
N TYR A 22 -0.43 15.66 -9.82
CA TYR A 22 -0.08 16.43 -11.01
C TYR A 22 1.28 17.14 -10.86
N LEU A 23 1.57 17.71 -9.69
CA LEU A 23 2.87 18.32 -9.40
C LEU A 23 4.01 17.31 -9.48
N LEU A 24 3.81 16.09 -8.96
CA LEU A 24 4.81 15.02 -9.05
C LEU A 24 5.12 14.64 -10.51
N ARG A 25 4.11 14.65 -11.38
CA ARG A 25 4.27 14.33 -12.81
C ARG A 25 4.94 15.45 -13.62
N LYS A 26 5.04 16.67 -13.08
CA LYS A 26 5.76 17.80 -13.71
C LYS A 26 7.27 17.76 -13.50
N LEU A 27 7.76 16.90 -12.60
CA LEU A 27 9.19 16.77 -12.36
C LEU A 27 9.89 16.29 -13.63
N MET A 28 11.02 16.92 -13.97
CA MET A 28 11.85 16.58 -15.12
C MET A 28 13.10 15.83 -14.66
N GLN A 29 13.66 15.01 -15.54
CA GLN A 29 14.94 14.36 -15.35
C GLN A 29 16.08 15.31 -15.74
N GLY A 30 17.04 15.48 -14.83
CA GLY A 30 18.19 16.38 -15.01
C GLY A 30 18.05 17.68 -14.21
N ASP A 31 18.98 18.60 -14.44
CA ASP A 31 18.98 19.93 -13.83
C ASP A 31 18.06 20.90 -14.58
N GLU A 32 17.71 22.02 -13.94
CA GLU A 32 16.76 23.01 -14.48
C GLU A 32 17.18 23.57 -15.86
N LEU A 33 18.48 23.77 -16.06
CA LEU A 33 19.04 24.27 -17.33
C LEU A 33 19.07 23.21 -18.44
N ASN A 34 19.01 21.93 -18.09
CA ASN A 34 19.18 20.80 -19.02
C ASN A 34 18.10 19.73 -18.78
N ALA A 35 16.83 20.14 -18.82
CA ALA A 35 15.70 19.23 -18.71
C ALA A 35 15.65 18.30 -19.95
N LYS A 36 15.83 16.99 -19.74
CA LYS A 36 15.85 16.01 -20.84
C LYS A 36 14.48 15.42 -21.17
N ALA A 37 13.80 14.93 -20.14
CA ALA A 37 12.55 14.21 -20.28
C ALA A 37 11.72 14.36 -18.99
N PRO A 38 10.38 14.24 -19.07
CA PRO A 38 9.56 14.11 -17.87
C PRO A 38 10.02 12.91 -17.05
N LEU A 39 10.10 13.09 -15.73
CA LEU A 39 10.34 12.04 -14.76
C LEU A 39 9.01 11.29 -14.52
N SER A 40 8.38 10.83 -15.61
CA SER A 40 7.20 9.97 -15.58
C SER A 40 7.61 8.49 -15.62
N ASP A 41 6.74 7.61 -15.12
CA ASP A 41 6.92 6.15 -15.20
C ASP A 41 8.21 5.58 -14.56
N ASN A 42 8.66 6.20 -13.46
CA ASN A 42 9.82 5.73 -12.67
C ASN A 42 9.51 4.49 -11.81
N PHE A 43 8.85 3.50 -12.38
CA PHE A 43 8.66 2.22 -11.73
C PHE A 43 9.47 1.15 -12.46
N ARG A 44 10.04 0.23 -11.68
CA ARG A 44 10.67 -0.96 -12.24
C ARG A 44 9.56 -1.99 -12.53
N PRO A 45 9.60 -2.69 -13.69
CA PRO A 45 8.66 -3.78 -13.96
C PRO A 45 8.74 -4.88 -12.91
N THR A 46 7.65 -5.63 -12.78
CA THR A 46 7.57 -6.76 -11.85
C THR A 46 8.60 -7.82 -12.21
N LEU A 47 9.32 -8.30 -11.20
CA LEU A 47 10.28 -9.39 -11.35
C LEU A 47 9.67 -10.68 -10.80
N PRO A 48 10.03 -11.85 -11.35
CA PRO A 48 9.56 -13.12 -10.82
C PRO A 48 10.04 -13.33 -9.37
N VAL A 49 9.22 -14.04 -8.61
CA VAL A 49 9.50 -14.32 -7.19
C VAL A 49 10.66 -15.32 -7.04
N ASN A 50 10.93 -16.16 -8.04
CA ASN A 50 12.04 -17.14 -8.05
C ASN A 50 12.06 -18.01 -6.78
N GLN A 51 10.91 -18.56 -6.38
CA GLN A 51 10.76 -19.41 -5.18
C GLN A 51 11.14 -18.73 -3.85
N ARG A 52 11.36 -17.41 -3.83
CA ARG A 52 11.55 -16.67 -2.58
C ARG A 52 10.28 -16.73 -1.73
N LEU A 53 10.43 -16.98 -0.43
CA LEU A 53 9.30 -16.96 0.49
C LEU A 53 8.84 -15.53 0.74
N VAL A 54 7.54 -15.29 0.59
CA VAL A 54 6.88 -14.03 0.97
C VAL A 54 6.08 -14.28 2.25
N ARG A 55 6.35 -13.53 3.30
CA ARG A 55 5.62 -13.60 4.59
C ARG A 55 4.61 -12.46 4.68
N THR A 56 3.41 -12.76 5.17
CA THR A 56 2.36 -11.77 5.42
C THR A 56 1.94 -11.82 6.88
N ASN A 57 1.76 -10.65 7.50
CA ASN A 57 1.20 -10.54 8.86
C ASN A 57 -0.33 -10.39 8.84
N ILE A 58 -0.98 -10.91 7.79
CA ILE A 58 -2.42 -10.73 7.54
C ILE A 58 -2.99 -12.11 7.24
N ASP A 59 -4.10 -12.42 7.91
CA ASP A 59 -4.89 -13.62 7.63
C ASP A 59 -5.86 -13.35 6.47
N PHE A 60 -5.80 -14.17 5.42
CA PHE A 60 -6.63 -14.03 4.22
C PHE A 60 -8.02 -14.66 4.37
N LYS A 61 -8.34 -15.26 5.52
CA LYS A 61 -9.62 -15.96 5.78
C LYS A 61 -10.88 -15.08 5.76
N TRP A 62 -10.75 -13.75 5.67
CA TRP A 62 -11.89 -12.83 5.62
C TRP A 62 -12.73 -12.92 4.33
N LYS A 63 -12.25 -13.60 3.28
CA LYS A 63 -12.96 -13.73 2.00
C LYS A 63 -14.04 -14.83 1.93
N GLN A 64 -14.23 -15.64 2.97
CA GLN A 64 -15.28 -16.68 2.95
C GLN A 64 -16.61 -16.26 3.60
N VAL A 65 -16.68 -15.07 4.21
CA VAL A 65 -17.92 -14.51 4.74
C VAL A 65 -18.46 -13.52 3.72
N GLY A 66 -19.25 -13.97 2.74
CA GLY A 66 -19.85 -13.04 1.78
C GLY A 66 -20.40 -13.59 0.47
N ALA A 67 -20.44 -14.91 0.26
CA ALA A 67 -21.21 -15.46 -0.85
C ALA A 67 -22.74 -15.50 -0.58
N SER A 68 -23.19 -15.12 0.63
CA SER A 68 -24.60 -15.29 1.04
C SER A 68 -25.28 -14.09 1.71
N SER A 69 -24.65 -12.91 1.86
CA SER A 69 -25.35 -11.73 2.36
C SER A 69 -24.83 -10.43 1.74
N ALA A 70 -25.73 -9.74 1.04
CA ALA A 70 -25.51 -8.47 0.35
C ALA A 70 -25.35 -7.30 1.34
N VAL A 71 -24.28 -7.30 2.13
CA VAL A 71 -23.88 -6.12 2.92
C VAL A 71 -22.75 -5.41 2.20
N SER A 72 -22.90 -4.11 2.00
CA SER A 72 -21.97 -3.28 1.25
C SER A 72 -20.56 -3.33 1.88
N PRO A 73 -19.48 -3.55 1.09
CA PRO A 73 -18.11 -3.71 1.61
C PRO A 73 -17.56 -2.51 2.40
N LEU A 74 -18.23 -1.35 2.33
CA LEU A 74 -17.78 -0.10 2.95
C LEU A 74 -18.15 -0.02 4.44
N GLU A 75 -19.29 -0.58 4.86
CA GLU A 75 -19.67 -0.61 6.28
C GLU A 75 -18.90 -1.66 7.08
N SER A 76 -18.48 -2.74 6.42
CA SER A 76 -17.76 -3.85 7.08
C SER A 76 -16.30 -3.49 7.41
N LEU A 77 -15.72 -2.51 6.72
CA LEU A 77 -14.31 -2.14 6.86
C LEU A 77 -14.05 -1.26 8.09
N GLU A 78 -15.00 -0.40 8.47
CA GLU A 78 -14.85 0.50 9.63
C GLU A 78 -14.94 -0.25 10.96
N LEU A 79 -15.90 -1.16 11.10
CA LEU A 79 -16.12 -1.91 12.34
C LEU A 79 -15.01 -2.95 12.60
N GLY A 80 -14.49 -3.58 11.54
CA GLY A 80 -13.43 -4.59 11.65
C GLY A 80 -12.09 -3.99 12.11
N ALA A 81 -11.68 -2.87 11.49
CA ALA A 81 -10.43 -2.19 11.79
C ALA A 81 -10.40 -1.61 13.22
N LEU A 82 -11.50 -0.98 13.64
CA LEU A 82 -11.62 -0.43 15.01
C LEU A 82 -11.58 -1.52 16.07
N SER A 83 -12.21 -2.69 15.83
CA SER A 83 -12.15 -3.82 16.77
C SER A 83 -10.75 -4.43 16.88
N ALA A 84 -9.95 -4.42 15.81
CA ALA A 84 -8.58 -4.90 15.82
C ALA A 84 -7.65 -3.95 16.57
N ILE A 85 -7.83 -2.63 16.40
CA ILE A 85 -7.08 -1.60 17.13
C ILE A 85 -7.42 -1.64 18.62
N LEU A 86 -8.70 -1.76 18.99
CA LEU A 86 -9.13 -1.92 20.39
C LEU A 86 -8.58 -3.20 21.04
N ARG A 87 -8.52 -4.31 20.29
CA ARG A 87 -7.90 -5.56 20.76
C ARG A 87 -6.38 -5.43 20.98
N LEU A 88 -5.71 -4.66 20.14
CA LEU A 88 -4.28 -4.37 20.29
C LEU A 88 -4.03 -3.55 21.57
N PHE A 89 -4.89 -2.55 21.84
CA PHE A 89 -4.76 -1.67 23.00
C PHE A 89 -5.10 -2.38 24.33
N LYS A 90 -6.11 -3.26 24.33
CA LYS A 90 -6.47 -4.08 25.51
C LYS A 90 -5.45 -5.15 25.87
N ARG A 91 -4.49 -5.45 24.99
CA ARG A 91 -3.43 -6.44 25.24
C ARG A 91 -2.12 -5.81 25.73
N ALA A 92 -2.04 -4.48 25.74
CA ALA A 92 -0.87 -3.70 26.14
C ALA A 92 -0.98 -3.09 27.55
N ASN A 93 -2.08 -3.32 28.26
CA ASN A 93 -2.27 -3.11 29.70
C ASN A 93 -2.56 -4.46 30.36
#